data_AF-A0A964WYN5-F1
#
_entry.id   AF-A0A964WYN5-F1
#
_cell.length_a   1.000
_cell.length_b   1.000
_cell.length_c   1.000
_cell.angle_alpha   90.00
_cell.angle_beta   90.00
_cell.angle_gamma   90.00
#
_symmetry.space_group_name_H-M   'P 1'
#
loop_
_entity.id
_entity.type
_entity.pdbx_description
1 polymer ?
#
loop_
_entity_poly.entity_id
_entity_poly.type
_entity_poly.pdbx_seq_one_letter_code
_entity_poly.pdbx_strand_id
1 'polypeptide(L)' 'MDRLDTEFDGNFNCFYFDVDMKNRWVWISEKTPQKYADHIREDFDREINGS' A
#
# COMPACT_ATOMS: atom_id res chain seq x y z
N MET A 1 -8.21 -6.64 14.34
CA MET A 1 -6.78 -6.28 14.40
C MET A 1 -6.03 -7.48 13.87
N ASP A 2 -4.96 -7.28 13.10
CA ASP A 2 -4.14 -8.30 12.44
C ASP A 2 -4.57 -8.73 11.03
N ARG A 3 -4.52 -7.81 10.07
CA ARG A 3 -4.35 -8.20 8.65
C ARG A 3 -2.87 -8.28 8.24
N LEU A 4 -1.97 -7.68 9.02
CA LEU A 4 -0.53 -7.62 8.73
C LEU A 4 0.35 -8.26 9.82
N ASP A 5 -0.14 -8.42 11.05
CA ASP A 5 0.68 -8.73 12.24
C ASP A 5 1.44 -10.06 12.17
N THR A 6 0.90 -11.09 11.49
CA THR A 6 1.55 -12.41 11.47
C THR A 6 2.73 -12.52 10.50
N GLU A 7 2.89 -11.57 9.56
CA GLU A 7 3.97 -11.57 8.56
C GLU A 7 4.77 -10.25 8.49
N PHE A 8 4.29 -9.19 9.14
CA PHE A 8 5.03 -7.96 9.33
C PHE A 8 5.61 -7.93 10.74
N ASP A 9 6.94 -7.95 10.83
CA ASP A 9 7.69 -7.63 12.04
C ASP A 9 7.59 -6.12 12.39
N GLY A 10 6.42 -5.49 12.13
CA GLY A 10 6.19 -4.04 12.22
C GLY A 10 7.04 -3.19 11.27
N ASN A 11 7.77 -3.80 10.35
CA ASN A 11 8.82 -3.11 9.57
C ASN A 11 8.31 -2.60 8.22
N PHE A 12 7.80 -1.37 8.18
CA PHE A 12 7.21 -0.75 6.99
C PHE A 12 8.23 -0.35 5.89
N ASN A 13 9.52 -0.66 6.05
CA ASN A 13 10.58 -0.33 5.09
C ASN A 13 10.43 -0.98 3.71
N CYS A 14 9.53 -1.97 3.58
CA CYS A 14 9.22 -2.62 2.31
C CYS A 14 8.03 -2.01 1.58
N PHE A 15 7.39 -0.96 2.13
CA PHE A 15 6.31 -0.25 1.44
C PHE A 15 6.86 0.96 0.71
N TYR A 16 6.59 0.99 -0.59
CA TYR A 16 6.94 2.07 -1.48
C TYR A 16 5.65 2.52 -2.18
N PHE A 17 5.47 3.83 -2.28
CA PHE A 17 4.30 4.43 -2.92
C PHE A 17 4.77 5.40 -4.00
N ASP A 18 4.09 5.36 -5.13
CA ASP A 18 4.28 6.30 -6.22
C ASP A 18 3.14 7.34 -6.17
N VAL A 19 3.53 8.60 -6.32
CA VAL A 19 2.62 9.75 -6.20
C VAL A 19 2.63 10.53 -7.51
N ASP A 20 1.48 10.61 -8.17
CA ASP A 20 1.29 11.53 -9.29
C ASP A 20 0.65 12.82 -8.78
N MET A 21 1.46 13.87 -8.67
CA MET A 21 0.98 15.17 -8.19
C MET A 21 0.07 15.89 -9.20
N LYS A 22 0.10 15.52 -10.49
CA LYS A 22 -0.69 16.18 -11.53
C LYS A 22 -2.15 15.74 -11.47
N ASN A 23 -2.37 14.44 -11.32
CA ASN A 23 -3.67 13.80 -11.20
C ASN A 23 -4.11 13.65 -9.74
N ARG A 24 -3.22 13.96 -8.79
CA ARG A 24 -3.40 13.80 -7.34
C ARG A 24 -3.80 12.35 -6.99
N TRP A 25 -3.06 11.42 -7.56
CA TRP A 25 -3.30 9.99 -7.41
C TRP A 25 -2.09 9.33 -6.76
N VAL A 26 -2.34 8.38 -5.85
CA VAL A 26 -1.29 7.63 -5.17
C VAL A 26 -1.52 6.15 -5.41
N TRP A 27 -0.47 5.39 -5.69
CA TRP A 27 -0.57 3.94 -5.80
C TRP A 27 0.61 3.25 -5.13
N ILE A 28 0.41 1.98 -4.81
CA ILE A 28 1.45 1.13 -4.26
C ILE A 28 2.45 0.85 -5.39
N SER A 29 3.71 1.20 -5.13
CA SER A 29 4.81 1.01 -6.08
C SER A 29 5.09 -0.47 -6.29
N GLU A 30 5.54 -0.83 -7.49
CA GLU A 30 6.00 -2.19 -7.83
C GLU A 30 7.21 -2.64 -7.00
N LYS A 31 7.89 -1.70 -6.32
CA LYS A 31 8.95 -1.98 -5.34
C LYS A 31 8.42 -2.62 -4.05
N THR A 32 7.13 -2.46 -3.76
CA THR A 32 6.48 -3.13 -2.65
C THR A 32 6.29 -4.60 -3.01
N PRO A 33 6.71 -5.56 -2.17
CA PRO A 33 6.50 -6.97 -2.44
C PRO A 33 5.02 -7.28 -2.71
N GLN A 34 4.75 -7.98 -3.81
CA GLN A 34 3.41 -8.15 -4.36
C GLN A 34 2.41 -8.74 -3.36
N LYS A 35 2.85 -9.70 -2.53
CA LYS A 35 2.00 -10.30 -1.48
C LYS A 35 1.41 -9.26 -0.51
N TYR A 36 2.15 -8.18 -0.25
CA TYR A 36 1.70 -7.10 0.61
C TYR A 36 0.86 -6.10 -0.16
N ALA A 37 1.30 -5.74 -1.37
CA ALA A 37 0.58 -4.84 -2.25
C ALA A 37 -0.86 -5.34 -2.46
N ASP A 38 -1.06 -6.60 -2.87
CA ASP A 38 -2.39 -7.19 -3.04
C ASP A 38 -3.22 -7.16 -1.76
N HIS A 39 -2.60 -7.36 -0.59
CA HIS A 39 -3.33 -7.41 0.67
C HIS A 39 -3.88 -6.04 1.12
N ILE A 40 -3.15 -4.97 0.84
CA ILE A 40 -3.53 -3.60 1.24
C ILE A 40 -4.14 -2.78 0.10
N ARG A 41 -4.08 -3.25 -1.16
CA ARG A 41 -4.46 -2.47 -2.34
C ARG A 41 -5.89 -1.95 -2.29
N GLU A 42 -6.84 -2.82 -1.99
CA GLU A 42 -8.26 -2.43 -1.96
C GLU A 42 -8.55 -1.39 -0.87
N ASP A 43 -8.02 -1.59 0.33
CA ASP A 43 -8.20 -0.65 1.44
C ASP A 43 -7.44 0.67 1.19
N PHE A 44 -6.24 0.60 0.62
CA PHE A 44 -5.42 1.76 0.29
C PHE A 44 -6.10 2.63 -0.76
N ASP A 45 -6.61 2.05 -1.84
CA ASP A 45 -7.27 2.83 -2.91
C ASP A 45 -8.54 3.51 -2.38
N ARG A 46 -9.33 2.80 -1.57
CA ARG A 46 -10.53 3.36 -0.92
C ARG A 46 -10.20 4.51 0.04
N GLU A 47 -9.17 4.36 0.88
CA GLU A 47 -8.83 5.36 1.91
C GLU A 47 -8.07 6.57 1.35
N ILE A 48 -7.19 6.35 0.36
CA ILE A 48 -6.27 7.39 -0.16
C ILE A 48 -6.82 8.04 -1.42
N ASN A 49 -7.36 7.26 -2.36
CA ASN A 49 -7.90 7.77 -3.61
C ASN A 49 -9.43 7.99 -3.56
N GLY A 50 -10.11 7.45 -2.54
CA GLY A 50 -11.54 7.72 -2.28
C GLY A 50 -12.50 7.05 -3.26
N SER A 51 -12.06 6.00 -3.97
CA SER A 51 -12.88 5.30 -4.97
C SER A 51 -13.65 4.10 -4.43
#